data_AF-A0A9W4S864-F1
#
_entry.id   AF-A0A9W4S864-F1
#
_cell.length_a   1.000
_cell.length_b   1.000
_cell.length_c   1.000
_cell.angle_alpha   90.00
_cell.angle_beta   90.00
_cell.angle_gamma   90.00
#
_symmetry.space_group_name_H-M   'P 1'
#
loop_
_entity.id
_entity.type
_entity.pdbx_description
1 polymer ?
#
loop_
_entity_poly.entity_id
_entity_poly.type
_entity_poly.pdbx_seq_one_letter_code
_entity_poly.pdbx_strand_id
1 'polypeptide(L)'
;MAPSATEELPPLKGPPERTYPPAKIFPVKEAKFEKPIAVQHDGREKAAAHPGAAIVIDNGSSAVRAGWSFEEKPRLNIPPIMSKYRDRKAGKTYSFAGSDCYADTTARSHIRYAFEQGTGIVSNWDVMEHLLDYIFLKLGLNGDDASIDVPIVMTEAVANLPYSRKSMTEIVFECYGAPSVAYGIDSLFSYRHNKGNTGIVVSSSYTSTHVIPVYNHKAMLSQATRLNWGGWHAAEYLLKLIRLKYPAFTGKLNVSQAEHMLRDHAYVSEDFDNELRGYLDWTGLEDRDIVIQYPFTEEVVVQKTEEELARIAERKKESGRRLQQQAAKMRLEKLMRKENELEHYKKLQAKLEQQTNKKEVRRLLDSNDLKDEAALEKAIAVLDKVVKKARTKDVGGDAEEDQQEPVFDLLDVPDEELDDAGLKAKRQQKLMKSNHDARARAKAEKEAENARIEEEKRLDQERRENDLESWLKEKRQRRDLTLQKMKERERLKQDLGNRKSLASQIRMKSIANLASDNPTKKRRRGGDDDNFGANDDDWGVYRQIVVGDNSDDEQEEEDLNANLKIYEEELLRYDPDFTYEDTHEAQTDWSKS
;
A
#
# COMPACT_ATOMS: atom_id res chain seq x y z
N MET A 1 12.18 57.30 -6.10
CA MET A 1 11.93 56.49 -4.90
C MET A 1 10.44 56.39 -4.71
N ALA A 2 9.84 55.27 -5.12
CA ALA A 2 8.44 54.98 -4.83
C ALA A 2 8.37 54.34 -3.44
N PRO A 3 7.43 54.76 -2.56
CA PRO A 3 7.28 54.13 -1.26
C PRO A 3 6.64 52.75 -1.46
N SER A 4 7.44 51.72 -1.20
CA SER A 4 6.98 50.33 -1.01
C SER A 4 6.22 50.26 0.32
N ALA A 5 4.96 50.68 0.33
CA ALA A 5 4.04 50.35 1.41
C ALA A 5 3.60 48.90 1.21
N THR A 6 4.39 47.96 1.73
CA THR A 6 3.88 46.61 2.00
C THR A 6 2.93 46.74 3.19
N GLU A 7 1.65 46.96 2.93
CA GLU A 7 0.61 46.74 3.93
C GLU A 7 0.72 45.28 4.39
N GLU A 8 1.11 45.09 5.65
CA GLU A 8 1.11 43.76 6.27
C GLU A 8 -0.33 43.26 6.32
N LEU A 9 -0.61 42.19 5.57
CA LEU A 9 -1.93 41.56 5.54
C LEU A 9 -2.32 41.08 6.94
N PRO A 10 -3.62 41.15 7.31
CA PRO A 10 -4.09 40.62 8.58
C PRO A 10 -3.69 39.15 8.74
N PRO A 11 -3.19 38.73 9.91
CA PRO A 11 -2.81 37.34 10.15
C PRO A 11 -4.02 36.42 10.01
N LEU A 12 -3.86 35.32 9.30
CA LEU A 12 -4.88 34.29 9.18
C LEU A 12 -5.18 33.69 10.55
N LYS A 13 -6.47 33.64 10.93
CA LYS A 13 -6.94 32.94 12.12
C LYS A 13 -6.86 31.42 11.86
N GLY A 14 -5.77 30.80 12.30
CA GLY A 14 -5.58 29.34 12.21
C GLY A 14 -6.44 28.56 13.22
N PRO A 15 -6.46 27.22 13.12
CA PRO A 15 -7.13 26.37 14.10
C PRO A 15 -6.60 26.65 15.53
N PRO A 16 -7.45 26.54 16.56
CA PRO A 16 -6.98 26.62 17.94
C PRO A 16 -5.93 25.55 18.18
N GLU A 17 -4.76 25.96 18.67
CA GLU A 17 -3.62 25.07 18.92
C GLU A 17 -3.99 24.13 20.09
N ARG A 18 -4.30 22.88 19.77
CA ARG A 18 -4.64 21.86 20.78
C ARG A 18 -3.37 21.12 21.20
N THR A 19 -2.89 21.39 22.40
CA THR A 19 -1.74 20.67 22.99
C THR A 19 -2.24 19.50 23.82
N TYR A 20 -2.01 18.28 23.34
CA TYR A 20 -2.29 17.05 24.08
C TYR A 20 -1.03 16.54 24.77
N PRO A 21 -1.13 15.88 25.94
CA PRO A 21 0.00 15.20 26.53
C PRO A 21 0.50 14.06 25.61
N PRO A 22 1.79 13.69 25.69
CA PRO A 22 2.31 12.57 24.92
C PRO A 22 1.58 11.28 25.29
N ALA A 23 1.20 10.51 24.27
CA ALA A 23 0.47 9.26 24.46
C ALA A 23 1.30 8.24 25.26
N LYS A 24 0.62 7.48 26.14
CA LYS A 24 1.24 6.39 26.88
C LYS A 24 1.33 5.15 25.98
N ILE A 25 2.54 4.84 25.54
CA ILE A 25 2.79 3.74 24.59
C ILE A 25 3.16 2.45 25.33
N PHE A 26 2.49 1.35 24.99
CA PHE A 26 2.80 0.01 25.48
C PHE A 26 3.44 -0.83 24.38
N PRO A 27 4.56 -1.54 24.64
CA PRO A 27 5.14 -2.42 23.64
C PRO A 27 4.29 -3.68 23.47
N VAL A 28 4.23 -4.22 22.25
CA VAL A 28 3.59 -5.53 22.01
C VAL A 28 4.29 -6.63 22.80
N LYS A 29 3.52 -7.37 23.61
CA LYS A 29 3.98 -8.55 24.33
C LYS A 29 3.59 -9.80 23.56
N GLU A 30 4.54 -10.72 23.43
CA GLU A 30 4.34 -12.03 22.79
C GLU A 30 5.04 -13.10 23.60
N ALA A 31 4.54 -14.33 23.59
CA ALA A 31 5.24 -15.48 24.15
C ALA A 31 6.61 -15.64 23.48
N LYS A 32 7.67 -15.50 24.26
CA LYS A 32 9.06 -15.60 23.83
C LYS A 32 9.79 -16.63 24.68
N PHE A 33 10.88 -17.15 24.12
CA PHE A 33 11.84 -17.91 24.91
C PHE A 33 12.54 -16.96 25.88
N GLU A 34 12.55 -17.30 27.16
CA GLU A 34 13.32 -16.57 28.16
C GLU A 34 14.68 -17.20 28.39
N LYS A 35 14.69 -18.43 28.92
CA LYS A 35 15.88 -19.19 29.25
C LYS A 35 15.57 -20.69 29.30
N PRO A 36 16.56 -21.57 29.06
CA PRO A 36 16.34 -22.99 29.15
C PRO A 36 16.09 -23.39 30.61
N ILE A 37 15.13 -24.28 30.83
CA ILE A 37 14.86 -24.85 32.16
C ILE A 37 15.92 -25.92 32.43
N ALA A 38 16.69 -25.75 33.52
CA ALA A 38 17.65 -26.76 33.95
C ALA A 38 16.94 -28.00 34.50
N VAL A 39 17.63 -29.15 34.47
CA VAL A 39 17.15 -30.37 35.11
C VAL A 39 17.28 -30.21 36.63
N GLN A 40 16.24 -30.57 37.37
CA GLN A 40 16.13 -30.37 38.82
C GLN A 40 16.12 -31.72 39.54
N HIS A 41 17.30 -32.22 39.91
CA HIS A 41 17.43 -33.53 40.58
C HIS A 41 17.02 -33.53 42.06
N ASP A 42 17.05 -32.36 42.71
CA ASP A 42 16.80 -32.21 44.15
C ASP A 42 15.38 -32.66 44.58
N GLY A 43 14.41 -32.51 43.68
CA GLY A 43 13.03 -32.89 43.94
C GLY A 43 12.85 -34.40 44.13
N ARG A 44 13.51 -35.23 43.31
CA ARG A 44 13.46 -36.69 43.42
C ARG A 44 14.11 -37.18 44.71
N GLU A 45 15.25 -36.60 45.08
CA GLU A 45 15.94 -36.92 46.34
C GLU A 45 15.07 -36.62 47.56
N LYS A 46 14.38 -35.47 47.55
CA LYS A 46 13.43 -35.10 48.61
C LYS A 46 12.22 -36.02 48.63
N ALA A 47 11.70 -36.43 47.47
CA ALA A 47 10.57 -37.35 47.36
C ALA A 47 10.88 -38.70 48.01
N ALA A 48 12.10 -39.23 47.84
CA ALA A 48 12.53 -40.47 48.48
C ALA A 48 12.49 -40.40 50.03
N ALA A 49 12.67 -39.20 50.59
CA ALA A 49 12.60 -38.97 52.04
C ALA A 49 11.17 -38.71 52.57
N HIS A 50 10.18 -38.51 51.69
CA HIS A 50 8.80 -38.18 52.06
C HIS A 50 7.84 -39.33 51.73
N PRO A 51 7.37 -40.08 52.75
CA PRO A 51 6.34 -41.10 52.55
C PRO A 51 5.08 -40.50 51.91
N GLY A 52 4.67 -41.03 50.76
CA GLY A 52 3.50 -40.53 50.03
C GLY A 52 3.76 -39.32 49.13
N ALA A 53 5.03 -38.98 48.86
CA ALA A 53 5.36 -38.02 47.80
C ALA A 53 4.77 -38.49 46.45
N ALA A 54 4.24 -37.52 45.69
CA ALA A 54 3.66 -37.75 44.38
C ALA A 54 4.06 -36.61 43.44
N ILE A 55 4.09 -36.91 42.15
CA ILE A 55 4.19 -35.89 41.11
C ILE A 55 2.79 -35.38 40.85
N VAL A 56 2.61 -34.05 40.90
CA VAL A 56 1.36 -33.40 40.57
C VAL A 56 1.51 -32.72 39.22
N ILE A 57 0.66 -33.09 38.26
CA ILE A 57 0.62 -32.54 36.90
C ILE A 57 -0.75 -31.91 36.67
N ASP A 58 -0.79 -30.59 36.68
CA ASP A 58 -1.94 -29.83 36.19
C ASP A 58 -1.85 -29.74 34.66
N ASN A 59 -2.61 -30.58 33.96
CA ASN A 59 -2.62 -30.72 32.52
C ASN A 59 -3.51 -29.66 31.84
N GLY A 60 -3.15 -28.39 31.99
CA GLY A 60 -3.89 -27.26 31.45
C GLY A 60 -3.63 -27.01 29.96
N SER A 61 -4.70 -26.65 29.22
CA SER A 61 -4.64 -26.36 27.78
C SER A 61 -3.89 -25.08 27.42
N SER A 62 -3.82 -24.09 28.33
CA SER A 62 -2.95 -22.90 28.16
C SER A 62 -1.52 -23.16 28.59
N ALA A 63 -1.37 -23.85 29.72
CA ALA A 63 -0.11 -24.10 30.37
C ALA A 63 -0.23 -25.35 31.24
N VAL A 64 0.73 -26.26 31.08
CA VAL A 64 0.90 -27.44 31.92
C VAL A 64 1.83 -27.08 33.06
N ARG A 65 1.39 -27.36 34.28
CA ARG A 65 2.18 -27.14 35.49
C ARG A 65 2.53 -28.47 36.12
N ALA A 66 3.78 -28.65 36.51
CA ALA A 66 4.23 -29.88 37.14
C ALA A 66 5.17 -29.60 38.31
N GLY A 67 5.07 -30.43 39.34
CA GLY A 67 5.90 -30.33 40.54
C GLY A 67 5.66 -31.48 41.51
N TRP A 68 6.17 -31.32 42.72
CA TRP A 68 6.06 -32.31 43.79
C TRP A 68 4.96 -31.95 44.77
N SER A 69 4.25 -32.96 45.29
CA SER A 69 3.11 -32.77 46.20
C SER A 69 3.43 -32.08 47.53
N PHE A 70 4.69 -32.08 47.95
CA PHE A 70 5.16 -31.43 49.18
C PHE A 70 5.59 -29.97 48.97
N GLU A 71 5.49 -29.44 47.75
CA GLU A 71 5.87 -28.07 47.42
C GLU A 71 4.65 -27.18 47.17
N GLU A 72 4.77 -25.90 47.52
CA GLU A 72 3.69 -24.92 47.33
C GLU A 72 3.60 -24.44 45.87
N LYS A 73 4.73 -24.36 45.17
CA LYS A 73 4.82 -23.84 43.80
C LYS A 73 5.20 -24.96 42.84
N PRO A 74 4.60 -25.03 41.64
CA PRO A 74 5.03 -25.98 40.63
C PRO A 74 6.46 -25.63 40.17
N ARG A 75 7.27 -26.67 39.89
CA ARG A 75 8.63 -26.51 39.36
C ARG A 75 8.64 -26.12 37.89
N LEU A 76 7.64 -26.58 37.14
CA LEU A 76 7.47 -26.34 35.71
C LEU A 76 6.14 -25.63 35.45
N ASN A 77 6.16 -24.68 34.51
CA ASN A 77 4.99 -24.01 33.98
C ASN A 77 5.26 -23.75 32.49
N ILE A 78 4.77 -24.63 31.62
CA ILE A 78 5.15 -24.67 30.21
C ILE A 78 3.93 -24.75 29.30
N PRO A 79 3.94 -24.12 28.11
CA PRO A 79 2.86 -24.29 27.14
C PRO A 79 2.81 -25.74 26.62
N PRO A 80 1.62 -26.30 26.33
CA PRO A 80 1.47 -27.68 25.83
C PRO A 80 1.78 -27.78 24.32
N ILE A 81 2.99 -27.38 23.95
CA ILE A 81 3.48 -27.34 22.57
C ILE A 81 4.71 -28.21 22.40
N MET A 82 4.89 -28.72 21.19
CA MET A 82 6.16 -29.30 20.73
C MET A 82 6.52 -28.81 19.34
N SER A 83 7.78 -28.99 18.97
CA SER A 83 8.25 -28.83 17.60
C SER A 83 9.36 -29.82 17.30
N LYS A 84 9.32 -30.44 16.11
CA LYS A 84 10.30 -31.44 15.68
C LYS A 84 10.67 -31.20 14.23
N TYR A 85 11.95 -31.03 13.95
CA TYR A 85 12.45 -30.87 12.58
C TYR A 85 13.83 -31.49 12.42
N ARG A 86 14.21 -31.79 11.17
CA ARG A 86 15.54 -32.28 10.80
C ARG A 86 16.32 -31.19 10.12
N ASP A 87 17.40 -30.74 10.73
CA ASP A 87 18.36 -29.86 10.09
C ASP A 87 19.23 -30.68 9.13
N ARG A 88 19.02 -30.45 7.83
CA ARG A 88 19.77 -31.15 6.76
C ARG A 88 21.23 -30.71 6.71
N LYS A 89 21.55 -29.48 7.12
CA LYS A 89 22.93 -28.95 7.10
C LYS A 89 23.74 -29.54 8.25
N ALA A 90 23.15 -29.62 9.45
CA ALA A 90 23.77 -30.23 10.61
C ALA A 90 23.64 -31.76 10.65
N GLY A 91 22.82 -32.35 9.79
CA GLY A 91 22.53 -33.79 9.77
C GLY A 91 21.81 -34.30 11.03
N LYS A 92 21.21 -33.39 11.83
CA LYS A 92 20.68 -33.68 13.16
C LYS A 92 19.16 -33.45 13.21
N THR A 93 18.47 -34.30 13.95
CA THR A 93 17.04 -34.11 14.27
C THR A 93 16.94 -33.40 15.61
N TYR A 94 16.19 -32.31 15.65
CA TYR A 94 15.89 -31.56 16.86
C TYR A 94 14.42 -31.77 17.25
N SER A 95 14.19 -31.89 18.56
CA SER A 95 12.86 -32.01 19.16
C SER A 95 12.82 -31.08 20.37
N PHE A 96 11.86 -30.19 20.39
CA PHE A 96 11.63 -29.19 21.43
C PHE A 96 10.24 -29.37 22.00
N ALA A 97 10.07 -29.07 23.29
CA ALA A 97 8.78 -29.05 23.96
C ALA A 97 8.69 -27.83 24.88
N GLY A 98 7.47 -27.39 25.17
CA GLY A 98 7.22 -26.23 26.02
C GLY A 98 7.81 -24.95 25.45
N SER A 99 8.29 -24.07 26.35
CA SER A 99 8.82 -22.76 25.99
C SER A 99 10.08 -22.83 25.11
N ASP A 100 10.80 -23.96 25.12
CA ASP A 100 12.00 -24.16 24.32
C ASP A 100 11.70 -24.15 22.80
N CYS A 101 10.44 -24.38 22.39
CA CYS A 101 10.00 -24.23 21.00
C CYS A 101 10.18 -22.80 20.44
N TYR A 102 10.25 -21.79 21.31
CA TYR A 102 10.46 -20.40 20.91
C TYR A 102 11.94 -20.02 20.76
N ALA A 103 12.87 -20.91 21.11
CA ALA A 103 14.31 -20.63 21.07
C ALA A 103 14.85 -20.60 19.64
N ASP A 104 14.23 -21.33 18.71
CA ASP A 104 14.64 -21.43 17.32
C ASP A 104 13.49 -21.02 16.37
N THR A 105 13.82 -20.34 15.27
CA THR A 105 12.83 -19.85 14.30
C THR A 105 12.17 -21.00 13.51
N THR A 106 12.95 -22.04 13.19
CA THR A 106 12.43 -23.24 12.50
C THR A 106 11.54 -24.05 13.44
N ALA A 107 11.93 -24.16 14.71
CA ALA A 107 11.12 -24.78 15.75
C ALA A 107 9.79 -24.04 15.90
N ARG A 108 9.82 -22.70 16.03
CA ARG A 108 8.62 -21.85 16.16
C ARG A 108 7.64 -22.04 15.01
N SER A 109 8.15 -22.28 13.80
CA SER A 109 7.33 -22.45 12.59
C SER A 109 6.64 -23.82 12.50
N HIS A 110 7.12 -24.84 13.24
CA HIS A 110 6.58 -26.20 13.26
C HIS A 110 5.91 -26.56 14.60
N ILE A 111 5.45 -25.55 15.35
CA ILE A 111 4.75 -25.77 16.62
C ILE A 111 3.45 -26.54 16.39
N ARG A 112 3.25 -27.60 17.18
CA ARG A 112 2.00 -28.37 17.31
C ARG A 112 1.55 -28.35 18.76
N TYR A 113 0.24 -28.39 18.98
CA TYR A 113 -0.38 -28.39 20.32
C TYR A 113 -0.84 -29.80 20.70
N ALA A 114 -0.76 -30.13 22.00
CA ALA A 114 -1.29 -31.39 22.55
C ALA A 114 -2.83 -31.42 22.56
N PHE A 115 -3.42 -30.26 22.85
CA PHE A 115 -4.85 -30.05 22.94
C PHE A 115 -5.43 -29.61 21.59
N GLU A 116 -6.67 -30.02 21.33
CA GLU A 116 -7.45 -29.47 20.23
C GLU A 116 -7.75 -27.98 20.50
N GLN A 117 -7.62 -27.15 19.47
CA GLN A 117 -7.83 -25.70 19.60
C GLN A 117 -9.29 -25.40 19.98
N GLY A 118 -9.49 -24.57 20.99
CA GLY A 118 -10.81 -24.23 21.52
C GLY A 118 -11.40 -25.26 22.50
N THR A 119 -10.73 -26.40 22.75
CA THR A 119 -11.20 -27.40 23.72
C THR A 119 -10.13 -27.77 24.74
N GLY A 120 -10.57 -28.23 25.92
CA GLY A 120 -9.68 -28.75 26.97
C GLY A 120 -9.34 -30.24 26.80
N ILE A 121 -9.50 -30.80 25.61
CA ILE A 121 -9.34 -32.24 25.36
C ILE A 121 -8.03 -32.50 24.63
N VAL A 122 -7.25 -33.44 25.17
CA VAL A 122 -6.04 -33.95 24.51
C VAL A 122 -6.45 -34.76 23.30
N SER A 123 -5.93 -34.38 22.13
CA SER A 123 -6.21 -35.02 20.84
C SER A 123 -4.94 -35.44 20.11
N ASN A 124 -3.80 -34.84 20.44
CA ASN A 124 -2.52 -35.10 19.80
C ASN A 124 -1.57 -35.81 20.77
N TRP A 125 -1.67 -37.14 20.79
CA TRP A 125 -0.96 -37.99 21.75
C TRP A 125 0.57 -37.97 21.56
N ASP A 126 1.07 -37.88 20.33
CA ASP A 126 2.50 -37.73 20.05
C ASP A 126 3.06 -36.50 20.77
N VAL A 127 2.34 -35.38 20.74
CA VAL A 127 2.76 -34.13 21.40
C VAL A 127 2.66 -34.27 22.90
N MET A 128 1.61 -34.92 23.40
CA MET A 128 1.40 -35.13 24.84
C MET A 128 2.51 -36.02 25.43
N GLU A 129 2.88 -37.10 24.75
CA GLU A 129 4.00 -37.96 25.14
C GLU A 129 5.32 -37.18 25.19
N HIS A 130 5.65 -36.41 24.15
CA HIS A 130 6.87 -35.58 24.15
C HIS A 130 6.85 -34.50 25.26
N LEU A 131 5.67 -34.01 25.64
CA LEU A 131 5.52 -33.06 26.74
C LEU A 131 5.73 -33.73 28.10
N LEU A 132 5.23 -34.95 28.29
CA LEU A 132 5.47 -35.75 29.49
C LEU A 132 6.94 -36.14 29.62
N ASP A 133 7.59 -36.55 28.52
CA ASP A 133 9.04 -36.76 28.47
C ASP A 133 9.78 -35.54 28.99
N TYR A 134 9.42 -34.35 28.49
CA TYR A 134 10.02 -33.11 28.92
C TYR A 134 9.81 -32.85 30.41
N ILE A 135 8.58 -33.06 30.92
CA ILE A 135 8.26 -32.87 32.34
C ILE A 135 9.11 -33.78 33.21
N PHE A 136 9.11 -35.09 32.95
CA PHE A 136 9.84 -36.07 33.76
C PHE A 136 11.35 -35.85 33.67
N LEU A 137 11.86 -35.52 32.48
CA LEU A 137 13.27 -35.21 32.28
C LEU A 137 13.70 -33.99 33.09
N LYS A 138 12.91 -32.92 33.09
CA LYS A 138 13.23 -31.68 33.83
C LYS A 138 13.03 -31.81 35.34
N LEU A 139 12.16 -32.71 35.79
CA LEU A 139 12.02 -33.09 37.21
C LEU A 139 13.13 -34.04 37.70
N GLY A 140 14.09 -34.39 36.84
CA GLY A 140 15.28 -35.16 37.23
C GLY A 140 15.08 -36.67 37.29
N LEU A 141 14.04 -37.20 36.62
CA LEU A 141 13.74 -38.64 36.55
C LEU A 141 14.56 -39.36 35.46
N ASN A 142 15.80 -38.93 35.23
CA ASN A 142 16.70 -39.43 34.19
C ASN A 142 17.57 -40.62 34.65
N GLY A 143 17.06 -41.44 35.57
CA GLY A 143 17.83 -42.56 36.15
C GLY A 143 18.00 -43.71 35.16
N ASP A 144 18.87 -44.67 35.51
CA ASP A 144 19.12 -45.88 34.71
C ASP A 144 17.86 -46.78 34.57
N ASP A 145 16.93 -46.67 35.53
CA ASP A 145 15.61 -47.27 35.45
C ASP A 145 14.67 -46.33 34.69
N ALA A 146 14.21 -46.77 33.50
CA ALA A 146 13.34 -46.01 32.61
C ALA A 146 11.91 -45.78 33.16
N SER A 147 11.60 -46.22 34.38
CA SER A 147 10.28 -46.13 34.98
C SER A 147 10.18 -45.04 36.05
N ILE A 148 9.00 -44.42 36.14
CA ILE A 148 8.64 -43.51 37.21
C ILE A 148 8.33 -44.33 38.46
N ASP A 149 9.04 -44.09 39.55
CA ASP A 149 8.94 -44.82 40.82
C ASP A 149 7.96 -44.20 41.84
N VAL A 150 7.32 -43.09 41.48
CA VAL A 150 6.44 -42.30 42.35
C VAL A 150 5.01 -42.19 41.79
N PRO A 151 3.97 -42.14 42.64
CA PRO A 151 2.59 -41.91 42.21
C PRO A 151 2.40 -40.59 41.46
N ILE A 152 1.43 -40.55 40.55
CA ILE A 152 1.07 -39.35 39.77
C ILE A 152 -0.36 -38.91 40.11
N VAL A 153 -0.54 -37.62 40.37
CA VAL A 153 -1.86 -36.97 40.39
C VAL A 153 -1.95 -36.06 39.18
N MET A 154 -2.91 -36.30 38.30
CA MET A 154 -3.05 -35.55 37.05
C MET A 154 -4.43 -34.90 36.93
N THR A 155 -4.49 -33.65 36.48
CA THR A 155 -5.79 -33.00 36.21
C THR A 155 -6.32 -33.36 34.83
N GLU A 156 -7.65 -33.33 34.69
CA GLU A 156 -8.33 -33.50 33.41
C GLU A 156 -9.58 -32.60 33.33
N ALA A 157 -10.12 -32.45 32.12
CA ALA A 157 -11.33 -31.67 31.90
C ALA A 157 -12.57 -32.27 32.58
N VAL A 158 -13.53 -31.42 32.94
CA VAL A 158 -14.86 -31.86 33.41
C VAL A 158 -15.53 -32.70 32.32
N ALA A 159 -16.05 -33.86 32.70
CA ALA A 159 -16.69 -34.82 31.77
C ALA A 159 -15.77 -35.20 30.59
N ASN A 160 -14.49 -35.47 30.87
CA ASN A 160 -13.51 -35.92 29.89
C ASN A 160 -13.99 -37.19 29.15
N LEU A 161 -13.52 -37.35 27.90
CA LEU A 161 -13.85 -38.50 27.07
C LEU A 161 -13.20 -39.77 27.65
N PRO A 162 -13.94 -40.90 27.73
CA PRO A 162 -13.36 -42.16 28.19
C PRO A 162 -12.16 -42.61 27.35
N TYR A 163 -12.18 -42.34 26.05
CA TYR A 163 -11.05 -42.60 25.15
C TYR A 163 -9.81 -41.80 25.58
N SER A 164 -9.93 -40.50 25.82
CA SER A 164 -8.81 -39.66 26.22
C SER A 164 -8.24 -40.08 27.57
N ARG A 165 -9.09 -40.38 28.56
CA ARG A 165 -8.60 -40.90 29.85
C ARG A 165 -7.90 -42.25 29.68
N LYS A 166 -8.44 -43.15 28.85
CA LYS A 166 -7.81 -44.45 28.55
C LYS A 166 -6.43 -44.27 27.92
N SER A 167 -6.30 -43.47 26.87
CA SER A 167 -5.03 -43.25 26.17
C SER A 167 -3.99 -42.57 27.06
N MET A 168 -4.38 -41.59 27.89
CA MET A 168 -3.47 -41.01 28.88
C MET A 168 -2.99 -42.07 29.90
N THR A 169 -3.91 -42.91 30.37
CA THR A 169 -3.60 -43.97 31.34
C THR A 169 -2.66 -45.02 30.73
N GLU A 170 -2.89 -45.41 29.48
CA GLU A 170 -2.02 -46.30 28.71
C GLU A 170 -0.61 -45.73 28.59
N ILE A 171 -0.47 -44.45 28.21
CA ILE A 171 0.85 -43.79 28.15
C ILE A 171 1.53 -43.79 29.52
N VAL A 172 0.83 -43.41 30.59
CA VAL A 172 1.40 -43.31 31.94
C VAL A 172 1.89 -44.66 32.47
N PHE A 173 1.18 -45.75 32.20
CA PHE A 173 1.58 -47.09 32.66
C PHE A 173 2.54 -47.79 31.70
N GLU A 174 2.23 -47.84 30.41
CA GLU A 174 2.98 -48.65 29.44
C GLU A 174 4.27 -47.96 28.99
N CYS A 175 4.25 -46.63 28.78
CA CYS A 175 5.45 -45.90 28.36
C CYS A 175 6.34 -45.52 29.54
N TYR A 176 5.76 -45.14 30.68
CA TYR A 176 6.50 -44.60 31.83
C TYR A 176 6.54 -45.50 33.07
N GLY A 177 5.78 -46.61 33.12
CA GLY A 177 5.85 -47.56 34.22
C GLY A 177 5.46 -47.00 35.59
N ALA A 178 4.63 -45.95 35.66
CA ALA A 178 4.25 -45.32 36.92
C ALA A 178 3.50 -46.30 37.85
N PRO A 179 3.71 -46.27 39.18
CA PRO A 179 3.09 -47.23 40.10
C PRO A 179 1.57 -47.03 40.23
N SER A 180 1.11 -45.77 40.14
CA SER A 180 -0.32 -45.43 40.19
C SER A 180 -0.56 -44.04 39.65
N VAL A 181 -1.76 -43.81 39.11
CA VAL A 181 -2.22 -42.50 38.66
C VAL A 181 -3.64 -42.23 39.16
N ALA A 182 -3.88 -41.01 39.64
CA ALA A 182 -5.20 -40.52 40.02
C ALA A 182 -5.58 -39.28 39.21
N TYR A 183 -6.76 -39.30 38.59
CA TYR A 183 -7.29 -38.16 37.85
C TYR A 183 -8.23 -37.32 38.71
N GLY A 184 -8.22 -36.01 38.51
CA GLY A 184 -9.19 -35.11 39.13
C GLY A 184 -9.43 -33.83 38.34
N ILE A 185 -10.48 -33.11 38.75
CA ILE A 185 -10.85 -31.84 38.14
C ILE A 185 -10.11 -30.71 38.87
N ASP A 186 -9.33 -29.94 38.13
CA ASP A 186 -8.53 -28.79 38.60
C ASP A 186 -9.32 -27.82 39.50
N SER A 187 -10.53 -27.47 39.09
CA SER A 187 -11.41 -26.50 39.72
C SER A 187 -11.92 -27.01 41.08
N LEU A 188 -12.08 -28.33 41.20
CA LEU A 188 -12.43 -28.97 42.47
C LEU A 188 -11.22 -29.06 43.40
N PHE A 189 -10.01 -29.29 42.88
CA PHE A 189 -8.79 -29.18 43.69
C PHE A 189 -8.61 -27.77 44.25
N SER A 190 -8.81 -26.75 43.43
CA SER A 190 -8.80 -25.34 43.85
C SER A 190 -9.85 -25.05 44.93
N TYR A 191 -11.09 -25.52 44.76
CA TYR A 191 -12.15 -25.37 45.76
C TYR A 191 -11.80 -26.03 47.11
N ARG A 192 -11.20 -27.23 47.06
CA ARG A 192 -10.76 -27.96 48.26
C ARG A 192 -9.58 -27.26 48.93
N HIS A 193 -8.64 -26.72 48.17
CA HIS A 193 -7.56 -25.90 48.69
C HIS A 193 -8.10 -24.64 49.39
N ASN A 194 -9.17 -24.03 48.85
CA ASN A 194 -9.88 -22.92 49.48
C ASN A 194 -10.78 -23.33 50.67
N LYS A 195 -10.66 -24.56 51.17
CA LYS A 195 -11.41 -25.10 52.33
C LYS A 195 -12.94 -25.04 52.18
N GLY A 196 -13.44 -25.03 50.94
CA GLY A 196 -14.87 -25.01 50.66
C GLY A 196 -15.57 -26.31 51.06
N ASN A 197 -16.80 -26.19 51.57
CA ASN A 197 -17.66 -27.32 51.94
C ASN A 197 -18.84 -27.49 50.98
N THR A 198 -19.80 -26.56 51.03
CA THR A 198 -20.97 -26.51 50.15
C THR A 198 -21.02 -25.15 49.44
N GLY A 199 -21.21 -25.15 48.12
CA GLY A 199 -21.20 -23.94 47.30
C GLY A 199 -21.29 -24.23 45.81
N ILE A 200 -21.14 -23.20 44.99
CA ILE A 200 -21.10 -23.31 43.52
C ILE A 200 -19.74 -22.79 43.05
N VAL A 201 -18.98 -23.64 42.37
CA VAL A 201 -17.69 -23.27 41.77
C VAL A 201 -17.97 -22.75 40.37
N VAL A 202 -17.67 -21.47 40.13
CA VAL A 202 -17.63 -20.88 38.79
C VAL A 202 -16.16 -20.74 38.39
N SER A 203 -15.71 -21.60 37.48
CA SER A 203 -14.33 -21.66 37.03
C SER A 203 -14.25 -21.29 35.54
N SER A 204 -13.82 -20.06 35.26
CA SER A 204 -13.57 -19.57 33.91
C SER A 204 -12.15 -19.97 33.47
N SER A 205 -12.03 -21.13 32.84
CA SER A 205 -10.76 -21.66 32.36
C SER A 205 -10.36 -21.08 30.99
N TYR A 206 -9.22 -21.51 30.45
CA TYR A 206 -8.74 -21.03 29.15
C TYR A 206 -9.65 -21.43 27.98
N THR A 207 -10.26 -22.62 28.01
CA THR A 207 -11.07 -23.14 26.90
C THR A 207 -12.56 -23.05 27.15
N SER A 208 -13.02 -23.30 28.38
CA SER A 208 -14.42 -23.28 28.76
C SER A 208 -14.63 -22.80 30.18
N THR A 209 -15.84 -22.30 30.47
CA THR A 209 -16.24 -21.89 31.80
C THR A 209 -17.17 -22.95 32.39
N HIS A 210 -16.82 -23.45 33.57
CA HIS A 210 -17.56 -24.51 34.26
C HIS A 210 -18.28 -23.95 35.47
N VAL A 211 -19.54 -24.36 35.65
CA VAL A 211 -20.33 -24.10 36.85
C VAL A 211 -20.62 -25.43 37.52
N ILE A 212 -20.00 -25.67 38.67
CA ILE A 212 -20.03 -26.96 39.36
C ILE A 212 -20.62 -26.78 40.76
N PRO A 213 -21.84 -27.27 41.02
CA PRO A 213 -22.37 -27.32 42.38
C PRO A 213 -21.63 -28.37 43.21
N VAL A 214 -21.28 -28.01 44.44
CA VAL A 214 -20.61 -28.88 45.42
C VAL A 214 -21.43 -28.88 46.70
N TYR A 215 -21.77 -30.06 47.20
CA TYR A 215 -22.54 -30.23 48.43
C TYR A 215 -21.82 -31.22 49.35
N ASN A 216 -21.54 -30.81 50.59
CA ASN A 216 -20.83 -31.61 51.59
C ASN A 216 -19.52 -32.22 51.04
N HIS A 217 -18.67 -31.37 50.43
CA HIS A 217 -17.43 -31.74 49.74
C HIS A 217 -17.57 -32.67 48.52
N LYS A 218 -18.79 -33.00 48.09
CA LYS A 218 -19.07 -33.84 46.92
C LYS A 218 -19.59 -33.01 45.76
N ALA A 219 -18.88 -33.05 44.63
CA ALA A 219 -19.32 -32.39 43.40
C ALA A 219 -20.53 -33.10 42.79
N MET A 220 -21.55 -32.32 42.40
CA MET A 220 -22.75 -32.80 41.73
C MET A 220 -22.58 -32.67 40.21
N LEU A 221 -21.70 -33.50 39.64
CA LEU A 221 -21.32 -33.42 38.23
C LEU A 221 -22.50 -33.64 37.25
N SER A 222 -23.56 -34.34 37.67
CA SER A 222 -24.77 -34.52 36.84
C SER A 222 -25.55 -33.23 36.58
N GLN A 223 -25.33 -32.20 37.38
CA GLN A 223 -25.96 -30.88 37.28
C GLN A 223 -24.95 -29.79 36.93
N ALA A 224 -23.68 -30.15 36.72
CA ALA A 224 -22.67 -29.20 36.32
C ALA A 224 -22.93 -28.74 34.88
N THR A 225 -22.74 -27.44 34.62
CA THR A 225 -22.91 -26.86 33.30
C THR A 225 -21.59 -26.34 32.77
N ARG A 226 -21.45 -26.37 31.44
CA ARG A 226 -20.28 -25.88 30.72
C ARG A 226 -20.74 -24.85 29.70
N LEU A 227 -20.14 -23.67 29.78
CA LEU A 227 -20.19 -22.65 28.75
C LEU A 227 -18.97 -22.81 27.84
N ASN A 228 -19.19 -22.89 26.53
CA ASN A 228 -18.12 -22.95 25.53
C ASN A 228 -17.53 -21.56 25.25
N TRP A 229 -17.00 -20.94 26.30
CA TRP A 229 -16.29 -19.67 26.26
C TRP A 229 -15.19 -19.66 27.32
N GLY A 230 -14.03 -19.12 26.97
CA GLY A 230 -12.86 -19.06 27.84
C GLY A 230 -11.83 -18.07 27.30
N GLY A 231 -10.67 -18.00 27.96
CA GLY A 231 -9.58 -17.08 27.58
C GLY A 231 -9.12 -17.17 26.13
N TRP A 232 -9.04 -18.38 25.56
CA TRP A 232 -8.68 -18.59 24.15
C TRP A 232 -9.69 -17.94 23.20
N HIS A 233 -10.99 -18.13 23.47
CA HIS A 233 -12.07 -17.55 22.67
C HIS A 233 -12.08 -16.03 22.76
N ALA A 234 -11.83 -15.47 23.95
CA ALA A 234 -11.74 -14.03 24.14
C ALA A 234 -10.55 -13.41 23.38
N ALA A 235 -9.39 -14.05 23.42
CA ALA A 235 -8.22 -13.63 22.64
C ALA A 235 -8.45 -13.75 21.12
N GLU A 236 -9.08 -14.83 20.66
CA GLU A 236 -9.42 -15.02 19.25
C GLU A 236 -10.45 -13.98 18.77
N TYR A 237 -11.44 -13.67 19.61
CA TYR A 237 -12.47 -12.67 19.31
C TYR A 237 -11.86 -11.26 19.23
N LEU A 238 -11.02 -10.88 20.19
CA LEU A 238 -10.29 -9.62 20.14
C LEU A 238 -9.42 -9.51 18.87
N LEU A 239 -8.73 -10.58 18.51
CA LEU A 239 -7.93 -10.63 17.28
C LEU A 239 -8.79 -10.41 16.02
N LYS A 240 -10.00 -11.00 15.96
CA LYS A 240 -10.95 -10.78 14.86
C LYS A 240 -11.40 -9.32 14.80
N LEU A 241 -11.73 -8.71 15.94
CA LEU A 241 -12.13 -7.30 16.01
C LEU A 241 -11.00 -6.35 15.57
N ILE A 242 -9.76 -6.60 16.00
CA ILE A 242 -8.60 -5.78 15.59
C ILE A 242 -8.39 -5.84 14.07
N ARG A 243 -8.51 -7.04 13.47
CA ARG A 243 -8.39 -7.22 12.01
C ARG A 243 -9.49 -6.50 11.23
N LEU A 244 -10.71 -6.46 11.78
CA LEU A 244 -11.82 -5.72 11.18
C LEU A 244 -11.63 -4.20 11.31
N LYS A 245 -11.12 -3.73 12.46
CA LYS A 245 -10.83 -2.31 12.70
C LYS A 245 -9.68 -1.79 11.83
N TYR A 246 -8.65 -2.61 11.63
CA TYR A 246 -7.43 -2.23 10.90
C TYR A 246 -7.10 -3.21 9.75
N PRO A 247 -7.88 -3.19 8.65
CA PRO A 247 -7.70 -4.13 7.53
C PRO A 247 -6.37 -3.95 6.77
N ALA A 248 -5.80 -2.73 6.78
CA ALA A 248 -4.55 -2.40 6.10
C ALA A 248 -3.31 -2.55 7.01
N PHE A 249 -3.45 -3.09 8.22
CA PHE A 249 -2.34 -3.25 9.14
C PHE A 249 -1.34 -4.29 8.63
N THR A 250 -0.07 -3.88 8.47
CA THR A 250 0.99 -4.71 7.88
C THR A 250 1.67 -5.65 8.89
N GLY A 251 1.52 -5.38 10.19
CA GLY A 251 2.13 -6.17 11.24
C GLY A 251 1.48 -7.55 11.41
N LYS A 252 2.28 -8.54 11.84
CA LYS A 252 1.78 -9.88 12.15
C LYS A 252 0.97 -9.86 13.45
N LEU A 253 -0.34 -10.09 13.34
CA LEU A 253 -1.26 -10.20 14.46
C LEU A 253 -1.47 -11.66 14.85
N ASN A 254 -0.95 -12.05 16.02
CA ASN A 254 -1.01 -13.42 16.55
C ASN A 254 -1.95 -13.52 17.76
N VAL A 255 -2.53 -14.71 17.99
CA VAL A 255 -3.42 -14.96 19.13
C VAL A 255 -2.71 -14.73 20.47
N SER A 256 -1.44 -15.12 20.60
CA SER A 256 -0.66 -14.88 21.83
C SER A 256 -0.49 -13.38 22.15
N GLN A 257 -0.40 -12.52 21.13
CA GLN A 257 -0.33 -11.08 21.35
C GLN A 257 -1.68 -10.56 21.84
N ALA A 258 -2.78 -10.98 21.20
CA ALA A 258 -4.13 -10.63 21.64
C ALA A 258 -4.43 -11.13 23.06
N GLU A 259 -3.92 -12.30 23.46
CA GLU A 259 -4.05 -12.80 24.83
C GLU A 259 -3.36 -11.87 25.84
N HIS A 260 -2.16 -11.39 25.55
CA HIS A 260 -1.49 -10.41 26.42
C HIS A 260 -2.21 -9.06 26.44
N MET A 261 -2.77 -8.62 25.31
CA MET A 261 -3.59 -7.41 25.26
C MET A 261 -4.81 -7.54 26.19
N LEU A 262 -5.51 -8.67 26.12
CA LEU A 262 -6.64 -8.94 26.99
C LEU A 262 -6.23 -9.00 28.47
N ARG A 263 -5.08 -9.62 28.78
CA ARG A 263 -4.59 -9.77 30.16
C ARG A 263 -4.23 -8.44 30.81
N ASP A 264 -3.60 -7.53 30.07
CA ASP A 264 -3.02 -6.31 30.62
C ASP A 264 -3.92 -5.08 30.46
N HIS A 265 -4.87 -5.12 29.50
CA HIS A 265 -5.60 -3.94 29.04
C HIS A 265 -7.13 -4.12 28.96
N ALA A 266 -7.68 -5.25 29.42
CA ALA A 266 -9.12 -5.44 29.48
C ALA A 266 -9.63 -5.55 30.92
N TYR A 267 -10.87 -5.12 31.12
CA TYR A 267 -11.61 -5.26 32.38
C TYR A 267 -13.08 -5.55 32.08
N VAL A 268 -13.83 -5.94 33.12
CA VAL A 268 -15.27 -6.15 33.04
C VAL A 268 -15.95 -4.92 33.62
N SER A 269 -16.78 -4.25 32.81
CA SER A 269 -17.59 -3.11 33.24
C SER A 269 -18.65 -3.53 34.26
N GLU A 270 -18.93 -2.67 35.24
CA GLU A 270 -20.07 -2.84 36.16
C GLU A 270 -21.41 -2.55 35.47
N ASP A 271 -21.46 -1.54 34.59
CA ASP A 271 -22.62 -1.14 33.79
C ASP A 271 -22.20 -0.92 32.32
N PHE A 272 -22.25 -2.02 31.57
CA PHE A 272 -21.75 -2.08 30.21
C PHE A 272 -22.48 -1.13 29.25
N ASP A 273 -23.82 -1.04 29.34
CA ASP A 273 -24.61 -0.25 28.40
C ASP A 273 -24.38 1.25 28.61
N ASN A 274 -24.20 1.69 29.85
CA ASN A 274 -23.94 3.09 30.15
C ASN A 274 -22.50 3.47 29.76
N GLU A 275 -21.52 2.65 30.10
CA GLU A 275 -20.12 2.89 29.76
C GLU A 275 -19.89 2.94 28.24
N LEU A 276 -20.50 2.01 27.50
CA LEU A 276 -20.33 1.92 26.05
C LEU A 276 -20.85 3.16 25.29
N ARG A 277 -21.93 3.79 25.77
CA ARG A 277 -22.57 4.93 25.07
C ARG A 277 -21.66 6.15 24.94
N GLY A 278 -20.89 6.46 25.99
CA GLY A 278 -20.00 7.63 26.04
C GLY A 278 -18.52 7.29 25.93
N TYR A 279 -18.17 6.02 25.69
CA TYR A 279 -16.77 5.57 25.75
C TYR A 279 -15.87 6.28 24.73
N LEU A 280 -16.41 6.53 23.53
CA LEU A 280 -15.72 7.18 22.40
C LEU A 280 -15.91 8.70 22.35
N ASP A 281 -16.49 9.31 23.38
CA ASP A 281 -16.57 10.77 23.45
C ASP A 281 -15.17 11.38 23.46
N TRP A 282 -14.98 12.46 22.71
CA TRP A 282 -13.71 13.19 22.62
C TRP A 282 -13.14 13.61 23.97
N THR A 283 -14.01 13.88 24.95
CA THR A 283 -13.59 14.33 26.28
C THR A 283 -13.05 13.16 27.09
N GLY A 284 -11.73 13.15 27.31
CA GLY A 284 -11.04 12.11 28.09
C GLY A 284 -10.82 10.82 27.33
N LEU A 285 -10.88 10.85 25.98
CA LEU A 285 -10.51 9.71 25.15
C LEU A 285 -9.03 9.38 25.29
N GLU A 286 -8.17 10.38 25.52
CA GLU A 286 -6.73 10.19 25.71
C GLU A 286 -6.37 9.31 26.92
N ASP A 287 -7.22 9.30 27.96
CA ASP A 287 -7.02 8.48 29.16
C ASP A 287 -7.53 7.05 28.97
N ARG A 288 -8.55 6.88 28.11
CA ARG A 288 -9.20 5.59 27.81
C ARG A 288 -8.51 4.84 26.69
N ASP A 289 -7.85 5.57 25.79
CA ASP A 289 -7.15 4.99 24.66
C ASP A 289 -5.87 4.28 25.11
N ILE A 290 -5.66 3.10 24.55
CA ILE A 290 -4.51 2.25 24.86
C ILE A 290 -3.73 2.03 23.58
N VAL A 291 -2.59 2.71 23.49
CA VAL A 291 -1.72 2.66 22.32
C VAL A 291 -0.70 1.52 22.47
N ILE A 292 -0.81 0.51 21.61
CA ILE A 292 0.12 -0.61 21.56
C ILE A 292 1.03 -0.50 20.34
N GLN A 293 2.33 -0.32 20.59
CA GLN A 293 3.34 -0.18 19.56
C GLN A 293 3.82 -1.54 19.07
N TYR A 294 3.69 -1.74 17.76
CA TYR A 294 4.36 -2.82 17.04
C TYR A 294 5.77 -2.41 16.63
N PRO A 295 6.69 -3.38 16.43
CA PRO A 295 8.01 -3.10 15.88
C PRO A 295 7.83 -2.42 14.53
N PHE A 296 8.35 -1.21 14.41
CA PHE A 296 8.39 -0.45 13.17
C PHE A 296 9.85 -0.16 12.87
N THR A 297 10.29 -0.56 11.68
CA THR A 297 11.54 -0.06 11.13
C THR A 297 11.19 1.24 10.43
N GLU A 298 11.66 2.35 10.98
CA GLU A 298 11.56 3.64 10.33
C GLU A 298 12.24 3.53 8.97
N GLU A 299 11.44 3.58 7.90
CA GLU A 299 11.96 3.80 6.57
C GLU A 299 12.53 5.21 6.60
N VAL A 300 13.82 5.30 6.90
CA VAL A 300 14.58 6.54 6.70
C VAL A 300 14.53 6.78 5.21
N VAL A 301 13.50 7.51 4.77
CA VAL A 301 13.49 8.13 3.46
C VAL A 301 14.65 9.09 3.53
N VAL A 302 15.82 8.64 3.04
CA VAL A 302 17.00 9.49 2.93
C VAL A 302 16.56 10.63 2.04
N GLN A 303 16.21 11.75 2.66
CA GLN A 303 15.91 12.98 1.96
C GLN A 303 17.21 13.37 1.29
N LYS A 304 17.30 13.05 0.00
CA LYS A 304 18.46 13.40 -0.82
C LYS A 304 18.59 14.91 -0.73
N THR A 305 19.74 15.36 -0.27
CA THR A 305 20.04 16.79 -0.17
C THR A 305 19.86 17.46 -1.54
N GLU A 306 19.60 18.76 -1.58
CA GLU A 306 19.44 19.50 -2.84
C GLU A 306 20.63 19.28 -3.78
N GLU A 307 21.84 19.10 -3.24
CA GLU A 307 23.04 18.75 -4.00
C GLU A 307 22.99 17.35 -4.65
N GLU A 308 22.42 16.36 -3.97
CA GLU A 308 22.24 15.01 -4.54
C GLU A 308 21.15 15.00 -5.61
N LEU A 309 20.05 15.72 -5.40
CA LEU A 309 19.01 15.92 -6.41
C LEU A 309 19.55 16.66 -7.64
N ALA A 310 20.39 17.67 -7.43
CA ALA A 310 21.09 18.38 -8.50
C ALA A 310 22.05 17.46 -9.27
N ARG A 311 22.84 16.61 -8.58
CA ARG A 311 23.70 15.61 -9.24
C ARG A 311 22.91 14.58 -10.05
N ILE A 312 21.75 14.15 -9.56
CA ILE A 312 20.86 13.23 -10.31
C ILE A 312 20.28 13.92 -11.54
N ALA A 313 19.84 15.17 -11.40
CA ALA A 313 19.35 15.97 -12.51
C ALA A 313 20.45 16.23 -13.56
N GLU A 314 21.68 16.50 -13.12
CA GLU A 314 22.85 16.68 -13.98
C GLU A 314 23.23 15.39 -14.71
N ARG A 315 23.25 14.25 -14.01
CA ARG A 315 23.48 12.92 -14.61
C ARG A 315 22.37 12.55 -15.61
N LYS A 316 21.12 12.91 -15.33
CA LYS A 316 19.98 12.74 -16.25
C LYS A 316 20.15 13.64 -17.49
N LYS A 317 20.57 14.89 -17.30
CA LYS A 317 20.89 15.83 -18.39
C LYS A 317 22.07 15.36 -19.24
N GLU A 318 23.11 14.80 -18.63
CA GLU A 318 24.28 14.24 -19.32
C GLU A 318 23.92 12.97 -20.09
N SER A 319 23.12 12.08 -19.50
CA SER A 319 22.58 10.90 -20.19
C SER A 319 21.71 11.29 -21.39
N GLY A 320 20.87 12.34 -21.25
CA GLY A 320 20.11 12.93 -22.34
C GLY A 320 20.99 13.49 -23.45
N ARG A 321 22.07 14.20 -23.11
CA ARG A 321 23.08 14.69 -24.07
C ARG A 321 23.77 13.55 -24.80
N ARG A 322 24.18 12.48 -24.10
CA ARG A 322 24.78 11.29 -24.72
C ARG A 322 23.82 10.61 -25.69
N LEU A 323 22.54 10.49 -25.33
CA LEU A 323 21.50 9.92 -26.19
C LEU A 323 21.30 10.79 -27.45
N GLN A 324 21.28 12.11 -27.30
CA GLN A 324 21.21 13.05 -28.41
C GLN A 324 22.44 12.97 -29.32
N GLN A 325 23.64 12.83 -28.76
CA GLN A 325 24.89 12.64 -29.53
C GLN A 325 24.90 11.31 -30.28
N GLN A 326 24.45 10.21 -29.66
CA GLN A 326 24.33 8.91 -30.31
C GLN A 326 23.29 8.95 -31.44
N ALA A 327 22.15 9.62 -31.21
CA ALA A 327 21.15 9.84 -32.24
C ALA A 327 21.68 10.70 -33.39
N ALA A 328 22.48 11.74 -33.11
CA ALA A 328 23.14 12.57 -34.12
C ALA A 328 24.17 11.77 -34.94
N LYS A 329 24.99 10.93 -34.28
CA LYS A 329 25.95 10.04 -34.95
C LYS A 329 25.25 9.03 -35.88
N MET A 330 24.18 8.39 -35.42
CA MET A 330 23.39 7.48 -36.24
C MET A 330 22.71 8.19 -37.42
N ARG A 331 22.28 9.44 -37.25
CA ARG A 331 21.74 10.27 -38.35
C ARG A 331 22.84 10.58 -39.38
N LEU A 332 24.02 10.98 -38.94
CA LEU A 332 25.17 11.26 -39.82
C LEU A 332 25.64 10.01 -40.58
N GLU A 333 25.69 8.85 -39.92
CA GLU A 333 26.03 7.58 -40.56
C GLU A 333 25.02 7.18 -41.64
N LYS A 334 23.72 7.38 -41.38
CA LYS A 334 22.67 7.20 -42.39
C LYS A 334 22.80 8.19 -43.55
N LEU A 335 23.22 9.43 -43.28
CA LEU A 335 23.47 10.42 -44.33
C LEU A 335 24.65 9.99 -45.22
N MET A 336 25.80 9.64 -44.63
CA MET A 336 26.98 9.16 -45.37
C MET A 336 26.68 7.92 -46.22
N ARG A 337 25.88 6.98 -45.70
CA ARG A 337 25.46 5.80 -46.47
C ARG A 337 24.66 6.19 -47.73
N LYS A 338 23.74 7.14 -47.61
CA LYS A 338 22.94 7.65 -48.73
C LYS A 338 23.77 8.47 -49.72
N GLU A 339 24.78 9.20 -49.24
CA GLU A 339 25.73 9.91 -50.11
C GLU A 339 26.58 8.95 -50.93
N ASN A 340 27.11 7.88 -50.30
CA ASN A 340 27.86 6.85 -51.01
C ASN A 340 26.99 6.10 -52.04
N GLU A 341 25.73 5.83 -51.71
CA GLU A 341 24.75 5.23 -52.62
C GLU A 341 24.43 6.14 -53.82
N LEU A 342 24.27 7.45 -53.56
CA LEU A 342 24.09 8.45 -54.61
C LEU A 342 25.33 8.55 -55.52
N GLU A 343 26.53 8.54 -54.96
CA GLU A 343 27.78 8.57 -55.72
C GLU A 343 27.95 7.30 -56.57
N HIS A 344 27.59 6.15 -56.02
CA HIS A 344 27.60 4.87 -56.74
C HIS A 344 26.65 4.90 -57.94
N TYR A 345 25.42 5.40 -57.78
CA TYR A 345 24.47 5.52 -58.89
C TYR A 345 24.90 6.58 -59.92
N LYS A 346 25.52 7.70 -59.51
CA LYS A 346 26.11 8.67 -60.45
C LYS A 346 27.27 8.08 -61.25
N LYS A 347 28.12 7.26 -60.62
CA LYS A 347 29.19 6.49 -61.30
C LYS A 347 28.62 5.44 -62.25
N LEU A 348 27.51 4.79 -61.90
CA LEU A 348 26.82 3.84 -62.76
C LEU A 348 26.22 4.55 -63.98
N GLN A 349 25.60 5.72 -63.80
CA GLN A 349 25.09 6.56 -64.89
C GLN A 349 26.21 6.94 -65.88
N ALA A 350 27.33 7.45 -65.38
CA ALA A 350 28.48 7.80 -66.22
C ALA A 350 29.08 6.58 -66.99
N LYS A 351 29.03 5.37 -66.40
CA LYS A 351 29.44 4.13 -67.08
C LYS A 351 28.44 3.70 -68.16
N LEU A 352 27.14 3.86 -67.91
CA LEU A 352 26.09 3.53 -68.88
C LEU A 352 26.16 4.45 -70.10
N GLU A 353 26.47 5.75 -69.90
CA GLU A 353 26.64 6.72 -70.99
C GLU A 353 27.84 6.40 -71.92
N GLN A 354 28.86 5.70 -71.42
CA GLN A 354 30.07 5.34 -72.19
C GLN A 354 29.92 3.99 -72.94
N GLN A 355 28.92 3.18 -72.61
CA GLN A 355 28.75 1.83 -73.16
C GLN A 355 27.82 1.85 -74.39
N THR A 356 28.33 1.46 -75.56
CA THR A 356 27.53 1.39 -76.80
C THR A 356 26.82 0.03 -77.02
N ASN A 357 27.12 -0.97 -76.18
CA ASN A 357 26.56 -2.32 -76.28
C ASN A 357 25.31 -2.51 -75.42
N LYS A 358 24.12 -2.59 -76.05
CA LYS A 358 22.81 -2.75 -75.38
C LYS A 358 22.70 -3.98 -74.46
N LYS A 359 23.42 -5.07 -74.73
CA LYS A 359 23.43 -6.26 -73.83
C LYS A 359 24.21 -6.00 -72.54
N GLU A 360 25.24 -5.17 -72.60
CA GLU A 360 26.11 -4.85 -71.48
C GLU A 360 25.47 -3.81 -70.56
N VAL A 361 24.79 -2.81 -71.15
CA VAL A 361 23.91 -1.86 -70.46
C VAL A 361 22.85 -2.59 -69.63
N ARG A 362 22.16 -3.57 -70.23
CA ARG A 362 21.14 -4.36 -69.52
C ARG A 362 21.73 -5.22 -68.39
N ARG A 363 22.91 -5.82 -68.61
CA ARG A 363 23.61 -6.60 -67.56
C ARG A 363 24.02 -5.72 -66.37
N LEU A 364 24.49 -4.49 -66.62
CA LEU A 364 24.86 -3.54 -65.57
C LEU A 364 23.64 -3.05 -64.77
N LEU A 365 22.51 -2.80 -65.44
CA LEU A 365 21.25 -2.44 -64.78
C LEU A 365 20.68 -3.60 -63.95
N ASP A 366 20.64 -4.82 -64.50
CA ASP A 366 20.17 -6.02 -63.80
C ASP A 366 21.05 -6.35 -62.58
N SER A 367 22.37 -6.10 -62.65
CA SER A 367 23.29 -6.30 -61.52
C SER A 367 23.11 -5.31 -60.36
N ASN A 368 22.37 -4.22 -60.59
CA ASN A 368 22.08 -3.17 -59.60
C ASN A 368 20.58 -3.10 -59.26
N ASP A 369 19.80 -4.13 -59.61
CA ASP A 369 18.35 -4.23 -59.40
C ASP A 369 17.53 -3.09 -60.03
N LEU A 370 18.02 -2.52 -61.14
CA LEU A 370 17.36 -1.42 -61.85
C LEU A 370 16.71 -1.92 -63.14
N LYS A 371 15.41 -1.59 -63.32
CA LYS A 371 14.59 -2.10 -64.44
C LYS A 371 14.95 -1.47 -65.79
N ASP A 372 15.28 -0.18 -65.77
CA ASP A 372 15.59 0.64 -66.94
C ASP A 372 16.44 1.85 -66.53
N GLU A 373 16.98 2.56 -67.53
CA GLU A 373 17.79 3.77 -67.35
C GLU A 373 16.97 4.91 -66.71
N ALA A 374 15.66 4.97 -67.00
CA ALA A 374 14.73 5.90 -66.36
C ALA A 374 14.56 5.62 -64.84
N ALA A 375 14.59 4.36 -64.41
CA ALA A 375 14.59 4.01 -62.98
C ALA A 375 15.89 4.44 -62.29
N LEU A 376 17.04 4.39 -62.97
CA LEU A 376 18.31 4.91 -62.45
C LEU A 376 18.26 6.43 -62.27
N GLU A 377 17.81 7.18 -63.28
CA GLU A 377 17.66 8.63 -63.17
C GLU A 377 16.67 9.03 -62.07
N LYS A 378 15.56 8.31 -61.95
CA LYS A 378 14.57 8.54 -60.89
C LYS A 378 15.14 8.22 -59.51
N ALA A 379 15.92 7.15 -59.37
CA ALA A 379 16.60 6.80 -58.12
C ALA A 379 17.61 7.88 -57.72
N ILE A 380 18.42 8.37 -58.66
CA ILE A 380 19.38 9.47 -58.44
C ILE A 380 18.63 10.75 -58.02
N ALA A 381 17.55 11.13 -58.71
CA ALA A 381 16.78 12.34 -58.37
C ALA A 381 16.12 12.25 -56.97
N VAL A 382 15.62 11.07 -56.59
CA VAL A 382 15.03 10.85 -55.26
C VAL A 382 16.11 10.87 -54.17
N LEU A 383 17.23 10.16 -54.37
CA LEU A 383 18.34 10.14 -53.41
C LEU A 383 18.99 11.53 -53.27
N ASP A 384 19.19 12.27 -54.36
CA ASP A 384 19.77 13.63 -54.33
C ASP A 384 18.87 14.59 -53.54
N LYS A 385 17.54 14.50 -53.69
CA LYS A 385 16.58 15.29 -52.90
C LYS A 385 16.58 14.91 -51.41
N VAL A 386 16.69 13.61 -51.10
CA VAL A 386 16.75 13.11 -49.73
C VAL A 386 18.06 13.51 -49.05
N VAL A 387 19.20 13.41 -49.74
CA VAL A 387 20.52 13.84 -49.25
C VAL A 387 20.57 15.35 -49.05
N LYS A 388 20.08 16.15 -50.00
CA LYS A 388 19.98 17.61 -49.84
C LYS A 388 19.14 18.00 -48.62
N LYS A 389 17.94 17.43 -48.47
CA LYS A 389 17.05 17.71 -47.32
C LYS A 389 17.68 17.29 -45.98
N ALA A 390 18.43 16.20 -45.97
CA ALA A 390 19.13 15.73 -44.77
C ALA A 390 20.38 16.57 -44.45
N ARG A 391 21.14 17.04 -45.44
CA ARG A 391 22.25 18.00 -45.24
C ARG A 391 21.79 19.31 -44.61
N THR A 392 20.69 19.89 -45.10
CA THR A 392 20.14 21.14 -44.57
C THR A 392 19.62 20.98 -43.14
N LYS A 393 19.08 19.80 -42.81
CA LYS A 393 18.48 19.53 -41.49
C LYS A 393 19.52 19.11 -40.44
N ASP A 394 20.54 18.35 -40.83
CA ASP A 394 21.39 17.61 -39.88
C ASP A 394 22.86 18.06 -39.85
N VAL A 395 23.38 18.74 -40.88
CA VAL A 395 24.80 19.15 -40.97
C VAL A 395 24.98 20.67 -40.99
N GLY A 396 23.89 21.44 -41.08
CA GLY A 396 23.97 22.90 -41.10
C GLY A 396 24.81 23.43 -42.25
N GLY A 397 24.65 22.86 -43.46
CA GLY A 397 25.29 23.40 -44.66
C GLY A 397 24.81 24.83 -44.91
N ASP A 398 25.78 25.73 -45.13
CA ASP A 398 25.67 27.19 -45.16
C ASP A 398 24.32 27.71 -45.68
N ALA A 399 23.49 28.13 -44.73
CA ALA A 399 22.76 29.38 -44.85
C ALA A 399 23.49 30.37 -43.96
N GLU A 400 24.65 30.88 -44.42
CA GLU A 400 25.12 32.18 -43.96
C GLU A 400 24.13 33.23 -44.48
N GLU A 401 23.02 33.42 -43.76
CA GLU A 401 22.27 34.67 -43.77
C GLU A 401 21.92 34.99 -42.32
N ASP A 402 22.75 35.88 -41.78
CA ASP A 402 22.43 36.95 -40.84
C ASP A 402 21.35 36.71 -39.78
N GLN A 403 21.79 36.74 -38.51
CA GLN A 403 20.96 37.16 -37.39
C GLN A 403 20.62 38.64 -37.50
N GLN A 404 19.73 38.98 -38.44
CA GLN A 404 18.98 40.23 -38.45
C GLN A 404 17.49 39.88 -38.38
N GLU A 405 16.69 40.74 -37.75
CA GLU A 405 15.22 40.60 -37.76
C GLU A 405 14.77 40.35 -39.21
N PRO A 406 13.94 39.32 -39.47
CA PRO A 406 13.62 38.95 -40.85
C PRO A 406 12.94 40.11 -41.56
N VAL A 407 13.66 40.73 -42.51
CA VAL A 407 13.16 41.85 -43.29
C VAL A 407 12.28 41.29 -44.42
N PHE A 408 11.05 41.80 -44.52
CA PHE A 408 9.99 41.27 -45.39
C PHE A 408 9.77 42.13 -46.65
N ASP A 409 10.83 42.68 -47.25
CA ASP A 409 10.75 43.73 -48.28
C ASP A 409 9.98 43.32 -49.56
N LEU A 410 9.97 42.02 -49.91
CA LEU A 410 9.28 41.52 -51.11
C LEU A 410 7.76 41.38 -50.94
N LEU A 411 7.23 41.51 -49.72
CA LEU A 411 5.79 41.44 -49.47
C LEU A 411 5.05 42.70 -49.96
N ASP A 412 5.74 43.84 -50.05
CA ASP A 412 5.16 45.15 -50.40
C ASP A 412 5.26 45.50 -51.90
N VAL A 413 5.97 44.68 -52.68
CA VAL A 413 6.11 44.86 -54.15
C VAL A 413 4.94 44.17 -54.88
N PRO A 414 4.20 44.84 -55.78
CA PRO A 414 3.10 44.24 -56.54
C PRO A 414 3.53 43.04 -57.39
N ASP A 415 2.66 42.03 -57.51
CA ASP A 415 2.96 40.76 -58.20
C ASP A 415 3.27 40.93 -59.71
N GLU A 416 2.88 42.05 -60.31
CA GLU A 416 3.08 42.37 -61.74
C GLU A 416 4.51 42.81 -62.08
N GLU A 417 5.30 43.21 -61.07
CA GLU A 417 6.68 43.68 -61.21
C GLU A 417 7.72 42.59 -60.90
N LEU A 418 7.26 41.39 -60.56
CA LEU A 418 8.10 40.28 -60.11
C LEU A 418 8.16 39.19 -61.18
N ASP A 419 9.37 38.70 -61.45
CA ASP A 419 9.58 37.52 -62.28
C ASP A 419 9.16 36.22 -61.51
N ASP A 420 9.10 35.09 -62.21
CA ASP A 420 8.71 33.80 -61.61
C ASP A 420 9.60 33.40 -60.40
N ALA A 421 10.83 33.90 -60.34
CA ALA A 421 11.74 33.72 -59.21
C ALA A 421 11.35 34.60 -58.02
N GLY A 422 11.02 35.87 -58.26
CA GLY A 422 10.53 36.83 -57.27
C GLY A 422 9.19 36.42 -56.64
N LEU A 423 8.27 35.87 -57.43
CA LEU A 423 7.01 35.31 -56.93
C LEU A 423 7.23 34.11 -55.98
N LYS A 424 8.26 33.30 -56.23
CA LYS A 424 8.61 32.15 -55.39
C LYS A 424 9.29 32.58 -54.08
N ALA A 425 10.18 33.58 -54.13
CA ALA A 425 10.80 34.18 -52.96
C ALA A 425 9.75 34.87 -52.06
N LYS A 426 8.77 35.57 -52.65
CA LYS A 426 7.64 36.18 -51.93
C LYS A 426 6.79 35.15 -51.20
N ARG A 427 6.53 33.98 -51.78
CA ARG A 427 5.83 32.85 -51.11
C ARG A 427 6.61 32.30 -49.91
N GLN A 428 7.94 32.24 -50.01
CA GLN A 428 8.81 31.76 -48.93
C GLN A 428 8.87 32.76 -47.77
N GLN A 429 9.00 34.07 -48.06
CA GLN A 429 8.92 35.12 -47.04
C GLN A 429 7.54 35.15 -46.35
N LYS A 430 6.45 34.92 -47.10
CA LYS A 430 5.09 34.80 -46.53
C LYS A 430 4.96 33.64 -45.53
N LEU A 431 5.60 32.50 -45.80
CA LEU A 431 5.59 31.35 -44.87
C LEU A 431 6.43 31.60 -43.61
N MET A 432 7.59 32.26 -43.75
CA MET A 432 8.45 32.64 -42.62
C MET A 432 7.77 33.67 -41.72
N LYS A 433 7.12 34.68 -42.32
CA LYS A 433 6.28 35.66 -41.61
C LYS A 433 5.15 35.00 -40.83
N SER A 434 4.43 34.06 -41.45
CA SER A 434 3.35 33.30 -40.81
C SER A 434 3.79 32.56 -39.55
N ASN A 435 4.96 31.90 -39.58
CA ASN A 435 5.48 31.18 -38.41
C ASN A 435 6.00 32.11 -37.30
N HIS A 436 6.63 33.23 -37.68
CA HIS A 436 7.08 34.25 -36.75
C HIS A 436 5.90 34.93 -36.05
N ASP A 437 4.88 35.33 -36.83
CA ASP A 437 3.66 35.95 -36.33
C ASP A 437 2.84 35.01 -35.43
N ALA A 438 2.88 33.69 -35.66
CA ALA A 438 2.21 32.71 -34.80
C ALA A 438 2.86 32.62 -33.42
N ARG A 439 4.20 32.64 -33.34
CA ARG A 439 4.93 32.64 -32.07
C ARG A 439 4.79 33.97 -31.32
N ALA A 440 4.82 35.08 -32.05
CA ALA A 440 4.58 36.40 -31.48
C ALA A 440 3.16 36.52 -30.91
N ARG A 441 2.15 35.99 -31.61
CA ARG A 441 0.76 35.93 -31.13
C ARG A 441 0.62 35.11 -29.84
N ALA A 442 1.21 33.91 -29.78
CA ALA A 442 1.14 33.08 -28.57
C ALA A 442 1.82 33.73 -27.35
N LYS A 443 2.94 34.45 -27.57
CA LYS A 443 3.60 35.21 -26.49
C LYS A 443 2.75 36.40 -26.04
N ALA A 444 2.17 37.14 -26.99
CA ALA A 444 1.30 38.27 -26.72
C ALA A 444 -0.01 37.84 -26.02
N GLU A 445 -0.58 36.69 -26.36
CA GLU A 445 -1.79 36.14 -25.73
C GLU A 445 -1.54 35.81 -24.24
N LYS A 446 -0.39 35.20 -23.92
CA LYS A 446 0.01 34.92 -22.54
C LYS A 446 0.30 36.19 -21.73
N GLU A 447 0.95 37.18 -22.34
CA GLU A 447 1.20 38.48 -21.69
C GLU A 447 -0.12 39.24 -21.46
N ALA A 448 -1.06 39.18 -22.41
CA ALA A 448 -2.38 39.78 -22.27
C ALA A 448 -3.26 39.09 -21.21
N GLU A 449 -3.20 37.76 -21.11
CA GLU A 449 -3.90 37.00 -20.07
C GLU A 449 -3.38 37.35 -18.67
N ASN A 450 -2.06 37.41 -18.49
CA ASN A 450 -1.45 37.83 -17.24
C ASN A 450 -1.84 39.28 -16.87
N ALA A 451 -1.81 40.19 -17.84
CA ALA A 451 -2.22 41.58 -17.63
C ALA A 451 -3.71 41.70 -17.22
N ARG A 452 -4.58 40.87 -17.79
CA ARG A 452 -6.00 40.82 -17.43
C ARG A 452 -6.23 40.35 -15.99
N ILE A 453 -5.50 39.31 -15.57
CA ILE A 453 -5.56 38.78 -14.19
C ILE A 453 -5.07 39.84 -13.19
N GLU A 454 -4.04 40.60 -13.54
CA GLU A 454 -3.49 41.65 -12.69
C GLU A 454 -4.43 42.87 -12.58
N GLU A 455 -5.10 43.23 -13.67
CA GLU A 455 -6.15 44.27 -13.67
C GLU A 455 -7.38 43.84 -12.84
N GLU A 456 -7.82 42.59 -12.96
CA GLU A 456 -8.93 42.05 -12.17
C GLU A 456 -8.63 42.06 -10.67
N LYS A 457 -7.40 41.69 -10.28
CA LYS A 457 -6.93 41.78 -8.89
C LYS A 457 -6.95 43.22 -8.37
N ARG A 458 -6.52 44.19 -9.19
CA ARG A 458 -6.54 45.61 -8.82
C ARG A 458 -7.98 46.10 -8.59
N LEU A 459 -8.90 45.76 -9.49
CA LEU A 459 -10.31 46.12 -9.38
C LEU A 459 -11.02 45.43 -8.21
N ASP A 460 -10.62 44.21 -7.84
CA ASP A 460 -11.12 43.52 -6.64
C ASP A 460 -10.63 44.22 -5.37
N GLN A 461 -9.34 44.60 -5.34
CA GLN A 461 -8.75 45.36 -4.24
C GLN A 461 -9.42 46.73 -4.05
N GLU A 462 -9.61 47.49 -5.13
CA GLU A 462 -10.29 48.79 -5.09
C GLU A 462 -11.74 48.64 -4.59
N ARG A 463 -12.45 47.56 -4.95
CA ARG A 463 -13.81 47.30 -4.45
C ARG A 463 -13.85 46.96 -2.98
N ARG A 464 -12.93 46.11 -2.51
CA ARG A 464 -12.79 45.78 -1.08
C ARG A 464 -12.53 47.03 -0.23
N GLU A 465 -11.72 47.97 -0.71
CA GLU A 465 -11.41 49.22 -0.01
C GLU A 465 -12.56 50.24 -0.02
N ASN A 466 -13.35 50.28 -1.09
CA ASN A 466 -14.45 51.24 -1.23
C ASN A 466 -15.79 50.74 -0.64
N ASP A 467 -16.09 49.44 -0.69
CA ASP A 467 -17.34 48.84 -0.20
C ASP A 467 -17.12 47.40 0.30
N LEU A 468 -16.67 47.29 1.55
CA LEU A 468 -16.35 46.02 2.20
C LEU A 468 -17.59 45.13 2.40
N GLU A 469 -18.76 45.70 2.71
CA GLU A 469 -19.96 44.92 3.05
C GLU A 469 -20.52 44.19 1.83
N SER A 470 -20.62 44.88 0.70
CA SER A 470 -21.03 44.27 -0.57
C SER A 470 -20.01 43.24 -1.06
N TRP A 471 -18.71 43.53 -0.90
CA TRP A 471 -17.63 42.61 -1.27
C TRP A 471 -17.68 41.31 -0.44
N LEU A 472 -17.85 41.40 0.89
CA LEU A 472 -17.98 40.22 1.77
C LEU A 472 -19.19 39.35 1.41
N LYS A 473 -20.34 39.98 1.13
CA LYS A 473 -21.55 39.26 0.69
C LYS A 473 -21.33 38.52 -0.63
N GLU A 474 -20.64 39.14 -1.58
CA GLU A 474 -20.29 38.52 -2.85
C GLU A 474 -19.35 37.32 -2.65
N LYS A 475 -18.32 37.46 -1.80
CA LYS A 475 -17.39 36.36 -1.50
C LYS A 475 -18.08 35.18 -0.80
N ARG A 476 -19.00 35.44 0.16
CA ARG A 476 -19.85 34.38 0.76
C ARG A 476 -20.73 33.69 -0.28
N GLN A 477 -21.35 34.43 -1.19
CA GLN A 477 -22.15 33.86 -2.27
C GLN A 477 -21.30 33.01 -3.24
N ARG A 478 -20.11 33.47 -3.62
CA ARG A 478 -19.16 32.72 -4.46
C ARG A 478 -18.72 31.43 -3.78
N ARG A 479 -18.44 31.46 -2.47
CA ARG A 479 -18.15 30.28 -1.65
C ARG A 479 -19.30 29.28 -1.68
N ASP A 480 -20.53 29.71 -1.40
CA ASP A 480 -21.71 28.84 -1.38
C ASP A 480 -21.98 28.19 -2.74
N LEU A 481 -21.80 28.95 -3.83
CA LEU A 481 -21.90 28.42 -5.20
C LEU A 481 -20.83 27.37 -5.51
N THR A 482 -19.58 27.60 -5.10
CA THR A 482 -18.50 26.62 -5.25
C THR A 482 -18.80 25.34 -4.46
N LEU A 483 -19.28 25.46 -3.22
CA LEU A 483 -19.70 24.31 -2.40
C LEU A 483 -20.88 23.55 -3.01
N GLN A 484 -21.86 24.24 -3.59
CA GLN A 484 -22.97 23.60 -4.31
C GLN A 484 -22.46 22.81 -5.52
N LYS A 485 -21.56 23.38 -6.32
CA LYS A 485 -20.93 22.69 -7.46
C LYS A 485 -20.17 21.44 -7.03
N MET A 486 -19.40 21.52 -5.94
CA MET A 486 -18.67 20.36 -5.40
C MET A 486 -19.62 19.26 -4.95
N LYS A 487 -20.71 19.60 -4.23
CA LYS A 487 -21.74 18.63 -3.82
C LYS A 487 -22.48 18.00 -5.00
N GLU A 488 -22.82 18.78 -6.02
CA GLU A 488 -23.45 18.27 -7.24
C GLU A 488 -22.53 17.32 -7.99
N ARG A 489 -21.23 17.64 -8.08
CA ARG A 489 -20.21 16.79 -8.69
C ARG A 489 -20.03 15.48 -7.92
N GLU A 490 -19.94 15.55 -6.60
CA GLU A 490 -19.83 14.35 -5.74
C GLU A 490 -21.05 13.45 -5.90
N ARG A 491 -22.25 14.03 -5.98
CA ARG A 491 -23.50 13.30 -6.28
C ARG A 491 -23.45 12.64 -7.66
N LEU A 492 -23.00 13.36 -8.70
CA LEU A 492 -22.83 12.80 -10.05
C LEU A 492 -21.80 11.66 -10.08
N LYS A 493 -20.71 11.78 -9.31
CA LYS A 493 -19.66 10.75 -9.12
C LYS A 493 -20.19 9.50 -8.45
N GLN A 494 -21.05 9.64 -7.44
CA GLN A 494 -21.74 8.51 -6.80
C GLN A 494 -22.76 7.84 -7.75
N ASP A 495 -23.48 8.64 -8.55
CA ASP A 495 -24.46 8.15 -9.53
C ASP A 495 -23.83 7.48 -10.77
N LEU A 496 -22.55 7.74 -11.07
CA LEU A 496 -21.80 7.09 -12.15
C LEU A 496 -21.60 5.57 -11.92
N GLY A 497 -21.68 5.10 -10.67
CA GLY A 497 -21.69 3.67 -10.34
C GLY A 497 -22.95 2.93 -10.82
N ASN A 498 -24.02 3.65 -11.16
CA ASN A 498 -25.27 3.08 -11.64
C ASN A 498 -25.40 3.23 -13.18
N ARG A 499 -25.33 2.09 -13.90
CA ARG A 499 -25.30 2.02 -15.37
C ARG A 499 -26.52 2.63 -16.09
N LYS A 500 -27.58 2.98 -15.37
CA LYS A 500 -28.80 3.63 -15.90
C LYS A 500 -28.91 5.13 -15.58
N SER A 501 -27.96 5.71 -14.84
CA SER A 501 -28.03 7.11 -14.41
C SER A 501 -27.87 8.11 -15.57
N LEU A 502 -28.42 9.32 -15.38
CA LEU A 502 -28.32 10.43 -16.34
C LEU A 502 -26.84 10.77 -16.64
N ALA A 503 -25.97 10.70 -15.63
CA ALA A 503 -24.52 10.92 -15.78
C ALA A 503 -23.87 9.87 -16.70
N SER A 504 -24.23 8.59 -16.54
CA SER A 504 -23.78 7.51 -17.44
C SER A 504 -24.28 7.70 -18.87
N GLN A 505 -25.51 8.21 -19.04
CA GLN A 505 -26.09 8.52 -20.35
C GLN A 505 -25.41 9.72 -21.02
N ILE A 506 -25.07 10.77 -20.27
CA ILE A 506 -24.34 11.94 -20.77
C ILE A 506 -22.93 11.53 -21.21
N ARG A 507 -22.23 10.69 -20.43
CA ARG A 507 -20.93 10.13 -20.79
C ARG A 507 -21.00 9.27 -22.06
N MET A 508 -21.99 8.38 -22.17
CA MET A 508 -22.20 7.61 -23.41
C MET A 508 -22.52 8.50 -24.61
N LYS A 509 -23.23 9.62 -24.39
CA LYS A 509 -23.57 10.59 -25.43
C LYS A 509 -22.35 11.44 -25.86
N SER A 510 -21.45 11.80 -24.94
CA SER A 510 -20.20 12.49 -25.29
C SER A 510 -19.25 11.56 -26.06
N ILE A 511 -19.11 10.30 -25.63
CA ILE A 511 -18.33 9.27 -26.33
C ILE A 511 -18.90 9.03 -27.74
N ALA A 512 -20.22 8.96 -27.90
CA ALA A 512 -20.86 8.81 -29.20
C ALA A 512 -20.63 10.02 -30.12
N ASN A 513 -20.60 11.24 -29.57
CA ASN A 513 -20.31 12.46 -30.31
C ASN A 513 -18.83 12.55 -30.71
N LEU A 514 -17.89 12.25 -29.80
CA LEU A 514 -16.45 12.19 -30.09
C LEU A 514 -16.09 11.15 -31.15
N ALA A 515 -16.79 10.02 -31.17
CA ALA A 515 -16.65 9.00 -32.22
C ALA A 515 -17.21 9.47 -33.57
N SER A 516 -18.12 10.44 -33.59
CA SER A 516 -18.76 10.95 -34.82
C SER A 516 -18.02 12.12 -35.49
N ASP A 517 -17.21 12.87 -34.74
CA ASP A 517 -16.49 14.06 -35.21
C ASP A 517 -15.18 13.77 -35.96
N ASN A 518 -14.79 12.49 -36.08
CA ASN A 518 -13.66 12.09 -36.91
C ASN A 518 -14.17 11.40 -38.19
N PRO A 519 -14.40 12.12 -39.31
CA PRO A 519 -14.91 11.51 -40.52
C PRO A 519 -13.80 10.70 -41.20
N THR A 520 -13.63 9.45 -40.83
CA THR A 520 -12.87 8.50 -41.65
C THR A 520 -13.56 8.43 -43.02
N LYS A 521 -12.82 8.77 -44.08
CA LYS A 521 -13.29 8.75 -45.48
C LYS A 521 -14.07 7.45 -45.75
N LYS A 522 -15.31 7.61 -46.25
CA LYS A 522 -16.23 6.55 -46.71
C LYS A 522 -15.50 5.29 -47.21
N ARG A 523 -15.48 4.23 -46.41
CA ARG A 523 -15.18 2.87 -46.90
C ARG A 523 -16.43 2.31 -47.58
N ARG A 524 -16.26 1.84 -48.82
CA ARG A 524 -17.27 1.09 -49.58
C ARG A 524 -17.62 -0.18 -48.81
N ARG A 525 -18.92 -0.47 -48.77
CA ARG A 525 -19.58 -1.62 -48.16
C ARG A 525 -19.04 -2.94 -48.75
N GLY A 526 -18.48 -3.82 -47.92
CA GLY A 526 -18.24 -5.24 -48.25
C GLY A 526 -16.95 -5.82 -47.66
N GLY A 527 -17.09 -6.74 -46.70
CA GLY A 527 -16.02 -7.60 -46.16
C GLY A 527 -15.72 -7.33 -44.69
N ASP A 528 -16.13 -8.26 -43.83
CA ASP A 528 -15.64 -8.37 -42.44
C ASP A 528 -14.12 -8.49 -42.45
N ASP A 529 -13.45 -7.46 -41.95
CA ASP A 529 -12.23 -7.55 -41.16
C ASP A 529 -12.04 -6.18 -40.49
N ASP A 530 -12.38 -6.15 -39.20
CA ASP A 530 -12.15 -5.01 -38.33
C ASP A 530 -10.64 -4.84 -38.12
N ASN A 531 -10.05 -3.92 -38.90
CA ASN A 531 -8.62 -3.62 -38.87
C ASN A 531 -8.30 -2.48 -37.89
N PHE A 532 -9.20 -2.19 -36.93
CA PHE A 532 -8.99 -1.22 -35.86
C PHE A 532 -7.84 -1.69 -34.96
N GLY A 533 -6.77 -0.89 -34.88
CA GLY A 533 -5.53 -1.23 -34.14
C GLY A 533 -4.33 -1.60 -35.02
N ALA A 534 -4.47 -1.61 -36.34
CA ALA A 534 -3.35 -1.83 -37.27
C ALA A 534 -2.53 -0.56 -37.57
N ASN A 535 -3.07 0.63 -37.27
CA ASN A 535 -2.37 1.92 -37.40
C ASN A 535 -2.21 2.59 -36.02
N ASP A 536 -1.08 3.27 -35.79
CA ASP A 536 -0.78 4.03 -34.55
C ASP A 536 -1.80 5.14 -34.25
N ASP A 537 -2.54 5.61 -35.26
CA ASP A 537 -3.58 6.65 -35.13
C ASP A 537 -4.83 6.14 -34.39
N ASP A 538 -5.14 4.85 -34.45
CA ASP A 538 -6.28 4.23 -33.73
C ASP A 538 -6.04 4.19 -32.21
N TRP A 539 -4.76 4.12 -31.81
CA TRP A 539 -4.31 4.21 -30.41
C TRP A 539 -4.33 5.65 -29.88
N GLY A 540 -4.46 6.66 -30.77
CA GLY A 540 -4.66 8.05 -30.40
C GLY A 540 -6.05 8.32 -29.82
N VAL A 541 -7.07 7.65 -30.38
CA VAL A 541 -8.46 7.74 -29.91
C VAL A 541 -8.62 7.11 -28.52
N TYR A 542 -7.99 5.96 -28.26
CA TYR A 542 -7.97 5.36 -26.92
C TYR A 542 -7.24 6.24 -25.90
N ARG A 543 -6.13 6.89 -26.28
CA ARG A 543 -5.43 7.83 -25.40
C ARG A 543 -6.25 9.09 -25.12
N GLN A 544 -6.95 9.65 -26.11
CA GLN A 544 -7.83 10.80 -25.90
C GLN A 544 -9.05 10.47 -25.04
N ILE A 545 -9.60 9.26 -25.12
CA ILE A 545 -10.74 8.82 -24.28
C ILE A 545 -10.30 8.50 -22.84
N VAL A 546 -9.09 7.94 -22.65
CA VAL A 546 -8.56 7.60 -21.32
C VAL A 546 -7.92 8.82 -20.62
N VAL A 547 -7.33 9.75 -21.37
CA VAL A 547 -6.65 10.93 -20.84
C VAL A 547 -7.54 12.17 -20.86
N GLY A 548 -8.36 12.39 -21.90
CA GLY A 548 -9.15 13.61 -22.06
C GLY A 548 -10.27 13.78 -21.04
N ASP A 549 -11.03 12.72 -20.76
CA ASP A 549 -12.18 12.79 -19.84
C ASP A 549 -11.75 12.76 -18.35
N ASN A 550 -10.63 12.08 -18.02
CA ASN A 550 -10.11 12.04 -16.64
C ASN A 550 -9.24 13.27 -16.30
N SER A 551 -8.51 13.86 -17.26
CA SER A 551 -7.63 15.00 -16.98
C SER A 551 -8.40 16.33 -16.86
N ASP A 552 -9.42 16.57 -17.69
CA ASP A 552 -10.29 17.75 -17.52
C ASP A 552 -11.11 17.62 -16.23
N ASP A 553 -11.53 16.41 -15.86
CA ASP A 553 -12.27 16.16 -14.62
C ASP A 553 -11.42 16.35 -13.35
N GLU A 554 -10.16 15.91 -13.36
CA GLU A 554 -9.22 16.12 -12.25
C GLU A 554 -8.84 17.61 -12.13
N GLN A 555 -8.65 18.28 -13.27
CA GLN A 555 -8.27 19.69 -13.31
C GLN A 555 -9.40 20.62 -12.84
N GLU A 556 -10.66 20.33 -13.20
CA GLU A 556 -11.81 21.08 -12.69
C GLU A 556 -12.02 20.86 -11.17
N GLU A 557 -11.70 19.68 -10.64
CA GLU A 557 -11.75 19.39 -9.20
C GLU A 557 -10.65 20.13 -8.42
N GLU A 558 -9.45 20.22 -8.99
CA GLU A 558 -8.36 21.04 -8.45
C GLU A 558 -8.72 22.54 -8.48
N ASP A 559 -9.31 23.03 -9.56
CA ASP A 559 -9.72 24.43 -9.72
C ASP A 559 -10.82 24.83 -8.71
N LEU A 560 -11.82 23.96 -8.48
CA LEU A 560 -12.88 24.21 -7.49
C LEU A 560 -12.31 24.28 -6.07
N ASN A 561 -11.39 23.37 -5.72
CA ASN A 561 -10.72 23.37 -4.41
C ASN A 561 -9.81 24.59 -4.23
N ALA A 562 -9.07 24.98 -5.26
CA ALA A 562 -8.23 26.18 -5.22
C ALA A 562 -9.07 27.45 -5.04
N ASN A 563 -10.16 27.58 -5.80
CA ASN A 563 -11.09 28.70 -5.67
C ASN A 563 -11.76 28.76 -4.29
N LEU A 564 -12.18 27.62 -3.74
CA LEU A 564 -12.77 27.55 -2.41
C LEU A 564 -11.78 28.04 -1.34
N LYS A 565 -10.52 27.59 -1.39
CA LYS A 565 -9.47 28.05 -0.47
C LYS A 565 -9.24 29.55 -0.56
N ILE A 566 -9.18 30.10 -1.77
CA ILE A 566 -9.01 31.55 -1.97
C ILE A 566 -10.16 32.33 -1.30
N TYR A 567 -11.42 31.91 -1.53
CA TYR A 567 -12.57 32.59 -0.94
C TYR A 567 -12.61 32.45 0.58
N GLU A 568 -12.25 31.29 1.14
CA GLU A 568 -12.22 31.08 2.59
C GLU A 568 -11.06 31.84 3.26
N GLU A 569 -9.90 31.95 2.63
CA GLU A 569 -8.79 32.78 3.12
C GLU A 569 -9.15 34.27 3.12
N GLU A 570 -9.81 34.75 2.08
CA GLU A 570 -10.29 36.13 1.98
C GLU A 570 -11.33 36.42 3.08
N LEU A 571 -12.29 35.52 3.30
CA LEU A 571 -13.26 35.65 4.38
C LEU A 571 -12.59 35.59 5.76
N LEU A 572 -11.66 34.68 6.01
CA LEU A 572 -10.93 34.60 7.28
C LEU A 572 -10.11 35.86 7.62
N ARG A 573 -9.61 36.56 6.59
CA ARG A 573 -8.81 37.78 6.77
C ARG A 573 -9.66 39.03 6.98
N TYR A 574 -10.81 39.14 6.33
CA TYR A 574 -11.56 40.38 6.24
C TYR A 574 -12.97 40.34 6.83
N ASP A 575 -13.53 39.15 7.10
CA ASP A 575 -14.83 38.96 7.73
C ASP A 575 -14.66 38.67 9.24
N PRO A 576 -15.12 39.54 10.15
CA PRO A 576 -15.06 39.29 11.59
C PRO A 576 -15.88 38.09 12.05
N ASP A 577 -16.99 37.79 11.36
CA ASP A 577 -17.97 36.78 11.72
C ASP A 577 -17.68 35.41 11.06
N PHE A 578 -16.65 35.32 10.20
CA PHE A 578 -16.21 34.07 9.60
C PHE A 578 -15.02 33.49 10.39
N THR A 579 -15.20 32.29 10.92
CA THR A 579 -14.20 31.60 11.74
C THR A 579 -13.61 30.39 11.01
N TYR A 580 -12.51 29.84 11.52
CA TYR A 580 -11.92 28.62 10.96
C TYR A 580 -12.93 27.46 10.96
N GLU A 581 -13.81 27.37 11.95
CA GLU A 581 -14.83 26.31 12.04
C GLU A 581 -15.87 26.35 10.90
N ASP A 582 -16.03 27.50 10.26
CA ASP A 582 -16.94 27.70 9.14
C ASP A 582 -16.34 27.21 7.81
N THR A 583 -15.03 27.00 7.72
CA THR A 583 -14.33 26.55 6.51
C THR A 583 -14.75 25.13 6.12
N HIS A 584 -14.68 24.83 4.83
CA HIS A 584 -14.94 23.48 4.32
C HIS A 584 -13.96 22.47 4.91
N GLU A 585 -12.68 22.86 5.03
CA GLU A 585 -11.63 22.05 5.65
C GLU A 585 -12.01 21.65 7.08
N ALA A 586 -12.41 22.60 7.93
CA ALA A 586 -12.84 22.31 9.30
C ALA A 586 -14.17 21.55 9.39
N GLN A 587 -15.02 21.60 8.37
CA GLN A 587 -16.24 20.79 8.28
C GLN A 587 -15.98 19.34 7.85
N THR A 588 -14.95 19.13 7.04
CA THR A 588 -14.50 17.79 6.60
C THR A 588 -13.38 17.22 7.48
N ASP A 589 -12.99 17.93 8.54
CA ASP A 589 -11.91 17.52 9.43
C ASP A 589 -12.25 16.22 10.18
N TRP A 590 -11.22 15.43 10.47
CA TRP A 590 -11.32 14.15 11.18
C TRP A 590 -11.88 14.32 12.59
N SER A 591 -11.81 15.52 13.17
CA SER A 591 -12.39 15.81 14.50
C SER A 591 -13.92 15.75 14.53
N LYS A 592 -14.60 15.66 13.38
CA LYS A 592 -16.07 15.56 13.26
C LYS A 592 -16.56 14.16 12.85
N SER A 593 -15.68 13.30 12.34
CA SER A 593 -15.98 11.90 11.99
C SER A 593 -15.88 11.00 13.22
#